data_AF-A0A6N7FM85-F1
#
_entry.id   AF-A0A6N7FM85-F1
#
_cell.length_a   1.000
_cell.length_b   1.000
_cell.length_c   1.000
_cell.angle_alpha   90.00
_cell.angle_beta   90.00
_cell.angle_gamma   90.00
#
_symmetry.space_group_name_H-M   'P 1'
#
loop_
_entity.id
_entity.type
_entity.pdbx_description
1 polymer ?
#
loop_
_entity_poly.entity_id
_entity_poly.type
_entity_poly.pdbx_seq_one_letter_code
_entity_poly.pdbx_strand_id
1 'polypeptide(L)'
;MPELAGRLYIPKLYRVDAERSQVVGVLERAVDASGGRVVYSSFRHQRVAPIYIGAEDGEGRRYGMLVYPFTTTKRSTRNRPSDEHRAQIRFGDPVRGRDEKNLIARDVAGVDVTLVLAVDPEQGFIVGLDPLVYEDLPMGISVYYRDRHVAAAAGLGWAVWERAKRGGKRRAGWEGLETLVGFRPERLLDYVRFEAKASALGLDPGLRAILAERSATATGRHDLEALFDLDARAILDIVEANFRLGVAVRGGVAEHHLAAVLRDDPAVSALRPIDVDGQPDFEVSLVGGRTLLVECKTASQKRYKGGDFKVEAQKTRDSAAGRKYTYDQFDVLAVCLFSATGRWEFRFRWAAELSPWSLDPGRLAPIQRIDPSWPASLGDLVGEVEAGATAPR
;
A
#
# COMPACT_ATOMS: atom_id res chain seq x y z
N MET A 1 26.40 -29.82 12.41
CA MET A 1 25.01 -29.53 12.82
C MET A 1 24.13 -29.63 11.58
N PRO A 2 22.88 -30.13 11.66
CA PRO A 2 22.01 -30.10 10.49
C PRO A 2 21.84 -28.65 10.05
N GLU A 3 22.20 -28.37 8.80
CA GLU A 3 22.04 -27.05 8.19
C GLU A 3 20.59 -26.93 7.71
N LEU A 4 19.87 -25.91 8.18
CA LEU A 4 18.48 -25.71 7.77
C LEU A 4 18.47 -25.13 6.35
N ALA A 5 18.36 -26.01 5.36
CA ALA A 5 18.26 -25.65 3.95
C ALA A 5 19.39 -24.72 3.47
N GLY A 6 20.65 -24.96 3.87
CA GLY A 6 21.80 -24.16 3.41
C GLY A 6 21.98 -22.80 4.11
N ARG A 7 21.24 -22.52 5.19
CA ARG A 7 21.22 -21.20 5.86
C ARG A 7 22.15 -21.19 7.06
N LEU A 8 23.36 -20.71 6.84
CA LEU A 8 24.40 -20.58 7.88
C LEU A 8 24.10 -19.51 8.93
N TYR A 9 23.19 -18.57 8.64
CA TYR A 9 22.86 -17.46 9.54
C TYR A 9 21.88 -17.85 10.67
N ILE A 10 21.46 -19.11 10.74
CA ILE A 10 20.52 -19.60 11.76
C ILE A 10 21.28 -19.88 13.07
N PRO A 11 21.01 -19.15 14.17
CA PRO A 11 21.82 -19.24 15.37
C PRO A 11 21.71 -20.59 16.08
N LYS A 12 20.52 -21.21 16.04
CA LYS A 12 20.21 -22.42 16.82
C LYS A 12 19.02 -23.17 16.24
N LEU A 13 19.14 -24.50 16.24
CA LEU A 13 18.02 -25.43 16.04
C LEU A 13 17.62 -26.02 17.39
N TYR A 14 16.33 -26.03 17.66
CA TYR A 14 15.76 -26.54 18.89
C TYR A 14 15.00 -27.83 18.62
N ARG A 15 15.15 -28.82 19.51
CA ARG A 15 14.25 -29.98 19.51
C ARG A 15 12.87 -29.56 20.03
N VAL A 16 11.83 -30.12 19.44
CA VAL A 16 10.43 -29.82 19.80
C VAL A 16 9.62 -31.10 19.98
N ASP A 17 8.44 -30.98 20.57
CA ASP A 17 7.57 -32.11 20.89
C ASP A 17 6.86 -32.68 19.65
N ALA A 18 6.29 -33.89 19.78
CA ALA A 18 5.64 -34.60 18.68
C ALA A 18 4.43 -33.86 18.10
N GLU A 19 3.70 -33.11 18.93
CA GLU A 19 2.53 -32.29 18.54
C GLU A 19 2.88 -31.22 17.50
N ARG A 20 4.18 -30.95 17.28
CA ARG A 20 4.65 -30.01 16.27
C ARG A 20 4.25 -30.37 14.84
N SER A 21 4.13 -31.66 14.51
CA SER A 21 3.79 -32.09 13.14
C SER A 21 2.46 -31.51 12.66
N GLN A 22 1.50 -31.32 13.57
CA GLN A 22 0.21 -30.71 13.27
C GLN A 22 0.37 -29.25 12.85
N VAL A 23 1.21 -28.49 13.56
CA VAL A 23 1.49 -27.08 13.24
C VAL A 23 2.17 -26.94 11.88
N VAL A 24 3.15 -27.79 11.58
CA VAL A 24 3.81 -27.79 10.25
C VAL A 24 2.77 -28.08 9.17
N GLY A 25 1.92 -29.09 9.37
CA GLY A 25 0.87 -29.43 8.42
C GLY A 25 -0.15 -28.30 8.20
N VAL A 26 -0.48 -27.51 9.24
CA VAL A 26 -1.33 -26.32 9.09
C VAL A 26 -0.65 -25.28 8.20
N LEU A 27 0.63 -25.01 8.42
CA LEU A 27 1.39 -24.03 7.62
C LEU A 27 1.54 -24.47 6.16
N GLU A 28 1.81 -25.75 5.91
CA GLU A 28 1.89 -26.29 4.54
C GLU A 28 0.54 -26.16 3.82
N ARG A 29 -0.57 -26.57 4.46
CA ARG A 29 -1.91 -26.39 3.89
C ARG A 29 -2.30 -24.92 3.72
N ALA A 30 -1.81 -24.04 4.59
CA ALA A 30 -2.05 -22.61 4.50
C ALA A 30 -1.36 -22.00 3.27
N VAL A 31 -0.20 -22.52 2.84
CA VAL A 31 0.41 -22.12 1.55
C VAL A 31 -0.54 -22.44 0.40
N ASP A 32 -1.07 -23.67 0.37
CA ASP A 32 -2.00 -24.10 -0.68
C ASP A 32 -3.31 -23.28 -0.64
N ALA A 33 -3.88 -23.08 0.56
CA ALA A 33 -5.08 -22.28 0.76
C ALA A 33 -4.90 -20.80 0.39
N SER A 34 -3.68 -20.28 0.45
CA SER A 34 -3.33 -18.92 0.03
C SER A 34 -3.08 -18.80 -1.49
N GLY A 35 -3.39 -19.84 -2.27
CA GLY A 35 -3.17 -19.84 -3.73
C GLY A 35 -1.72 -20.10 -4.14
N GLY A 36 -0.91 -20.67 -3.25
CA GLY A 36 0.45 -21.08 -3.56
C GLY A 36 0.63 -22.60 -3.60
N ARG A 37 1.88 -23.02 -3.72
CA ARG A 37 2.32 -24.40 -3.58
C ARG A 37 3.59 -24.47 -2.76
N VAL A 38 3.72 -25.50 -1.93
CA VAL A 38 4.97 -25.75 -1.19
C VAL A 38 6.02 -26.32 -2.15
N VAL A 39 7.09 -25.56 -2.39
CA VAL A 39 8.26 -25.98 -3.17
C VAL A 39 9.22 -26.79 -2.30
N TYR A 40 9.38 -26.39 -1.04
CA TYR A 40 10.25 -27.06 -0.08
C TYR A 40 9.71 -26.87 1.33
N SER A 41 9.89 -27.89 2.19
CA SER A 41 9.61 -27.78 3.62
C SER A 41 10.66 -28.58 4.36
N SER A 42 11.46 -27.88 5.16
CA SER A 42 12.53 -28.50 5.92
C SER A 42 11.96 -29.43 6.97
N PHE A 43 12.68 -30.51 7.26
CA PHE A 43 12.50 -31.23 8.52
C PHE A 43 11.05 -31.73 8.75
N ARG A 44 10.28 -32.02 7.69
CA ARG A 44 8.88 -32.55 7.79
C ARG A 44 8.73 -33.69 8.78
N HIS A 45 9.76 -34.52 8.89
CA HIS A 45 9.81 -35.68 9.79
C HIS A 45 10.75 -35.49 10.99
N GLN A 46 11.46 -34.37 11.08
CA GLN A 46 12.38 -34.09 12.17
C GLN A 46 11.72 -33.12 13.14
N ARG A 47 11.78 -33.43 14.44
CA ARG A 47 11.15 -32.61 15.47
C ARG A 47 12.06 -31.44 15.85
N VAL A 48 12.21 -30.47 14.94
CA VAL A 48 13.03 -29.29 15.16
C VAL A 48 12.36 -27.97 14.77
N ALA A 49 12.85 -26.86 15.35
CA ALA A 49 12.48 -25.49 15.00
C ALA A 49 13.74 -24.59 15.00
N PRO A 50 13.76 -23.47 14.26
CA PRO A 50 12.77 -23.05 13.25
C PRO A 50 12.66 -24.05 12.09
N ILE A 51 11.60 -23.90 11.30
CA ILE A 51 11.42 -24.60 10.03
C ILE A 51 11.57 -23.61 8.89
N TYR A 52 11.99 -24.09 7.73
CA TYR A 52 12.02 -23.34 6.50
C TYR A 52 10.97 -23.89 5.53
N ILE A 53 10.11 -23.02 5.02
CA ILE A 53 9.15 -23.35 3.97
C ILE A 53 9.47 -22.46 2.76
N GLY A 54 9.81 -23.10 1.65
CA GLY A 54 9.84 -22.47 0.34
C GLY A 54 8.48 -22.61 -0.32
N ALA A 55 7.85 -21.51 -0.69
CA ALA A 55 6.58 -21.51 -1.42
C ALA A 55 6.70 -20.76 -2.74
N GLU A 56 5.79 -21.05 -3.66
CA GLU A 56 5.63 -20.33 -4.92
C GLU A 56 4.14 -20.05 -5.11
N ASP A 57 3.76 -18.80 -5.43
CA ASP A 57 2.36 -18.47 -5.73
C ASP A 57 1.99 -18.79 -7.18
N GLY A 58 0.71 -18.61 -7.53
CA GLY A 58 0.21 -18.82 -8.89
C GLY A 58 0.86 -17.94 -9.96
N GLU A 59 1.58 -16.88 -9.57
CA GLU A 59 2.33 -15.99 -10.47
C GLU A 59 3.82 -16.38 -10.58
N GLY A 60 4.24 -17.46 -9.91
CA GLY A 60 5.63 -17.90 -9.90
C GLY A 60 6.53 -17.12 -8.93
N ARG A 61 5.98 -16.22 -8.09
CA ARG A 61 6.75 -15.50 -7.07
C ARG A 61 7.14 -16.47 -5.98
N ARG A 62 8.42 -16.45 -5.59
CA ARG A 62 8.96 -17.35 -4.56
C ARG A 62 9.05 -16.67 -3.21
N TYR A 63 8.67 -17.43 -2.18
CA TYR A 63 8.72 -17.01 -0.79
C TYR A 63 9.63 -17.95 -0.02
N GLY A 64 10.66 -17.38 0.60
CA GLY A 64 11.40 -18.04 1.66
C GLY A 64 10.81 -17.69 3.01
N MET A 65 10.27 -18.67 3.74
CA MET A 65 9.70 -18.46 5.06
C MET A 65 10.53 -19.17 6.11
N LEU A 66 11.25 -18.42 6.94
CA LEU A 66 11.90 -18.93 8.13
C LEU A 66 10.95 -18.79 9.32
N VAL A 67 10.29 -19.89 9.68
CA VAL A 67 9.21 -19.87 10.65
C VAL A 67 9.69 -20.37 12.01
N TYR A 68 9.37 -19.60 13.05
CA TYR A 68 9.38 -19.99 14.46
C TYR A 68 7.94 -20.22 14.94
N PRO A 69 7.31 -21.39 14.66
CA PRO A 69 5.95 -21.62 15.09
C PRO A 69 5.85 -21.91 16.59
N PHE A 70 4.68 -21.73 17.18
CA PHE A 70 4.33 -22.14 18.54
C PHE A 70 2.91 -22.69 18.51
N THR A 71 2.66 -23.81 19.17
CA THR A 71 1.31 -24.39 19.20
C THR A 71 0.44 -23.59 20.16
N THR A 72 -0.73 -23.19 19.68
CA THR A 72 -1.80 -22.64 20.49
C THR A 72 -2.75 -23.75 20.95
N THR A 73 -3.21 -23.68 22.19
CA THR A 73 -4.23 -24.57 22.73
C THR A 73 -5.30 -23.80 23.50
N LYS A 74 -6.55 -24.26 23.39
CA LYS A 74 -7.67 -23.82 24.24
C LYS A 74 -7.91 -24.89 25.30
N ARG A 75 -7.72 -24.55 26.58
CA ARG A 75 -7.99 -25.46 27.69
C ARG A 75 -8.96 -24.80 28.66
N SER A 76 -10.14 -25.41 28.80
CA SER A 76 -11.10 -25.03 29.85
C SER A 76 -10.58 -25.55 31.19
N THR A 77 -10.19 -24.63 32.08
CA THR A 77 -9.84 -24.94 33.47
C THR A 77 -10.59 -24.01 34.40
N ARG A 78 -10.87 -24.45 35.64
CA ARG A 78 -11.71 -23.72 36.60
C ARG A 78 -11.29 -22.26 36.85
N ASN A 79 -10.01 -21.95 36.70
CA ASN A 79 -9.43 -20.63 37.00
C ASN A 79 -9.03 -19.83 35.76
N ARG A 80 -9.49 -20.22 34.57
CA ARG A 80 -9.11 -19.59 33.30
C ARG A 80 -10.34 -19.15 32.52
N PRO A 81 -10.34 -17.96 31.89
CA PRO A 81 -11.42 -17.55 31.00
C PRO A 81 -11.62 -18.59 29.90
N SER A 82 -12.88 -19.01 29.68
CA SER A 82 -13.22 -20.06 28.73
C SER A 82 -12.98 -19.66 27.27
N ASP A 83 -12.86 -18.36 27.00
CA ASP A 83 -12.64 -17.78 25.68
C ASP A 83 -11.14 -17.61 25.33
N GLU A 84 -10.23 -17.99 26.23
CA GLU A 84 -8.80 -17.70 26.11
C GLU A 84 -7.99 -18.81 25.45
N HIS A 85 -7.26 -18.45 24.41
CA HIS A 85 -6.33 -19.30 23.67
C HIS A 85 -4.90 -19.01 24.12
N ARG A 86 -4.09 -20.06 24.35
CA ARG A 86 -2.70 -19.93 24.83
C ARG A 86 -1.69 -20.46 23.84
N ALA A 87 -0.73 -19.63 23.45
CA ALA A 87 0.52 -20.09 22.85
C ALA A 87 1.65 -19.93 23.86
N GLN A 88 2.40 -21.00 24.15
CA GLN A 88 3.59 -20.90 24.99
C GLN A 88 4.84 -20.78 24.12
N ILE A 89 5.62 -19.72 24.33
CA ILE A 89 6.90 -19.52 23.64
C ILE A 89 7.91 -20.45 24.30
N ARG A 90 8.10 -21.62 23.72
CA ARG A 90 9.00 -22.64 24.26
C ARG A 90 9.54 -23.51 23.14
N PHE A 91 10.87 -23.66 23.12
CA PHE A 91 11.55 -24.71 22.39
C PHE A 91 12.61 -25.37 23.29
N GLY A 92 12.89 -26.66 23.05
CA GLY A 92 13.87 -27.41 23.83
C GLY A 92 13.55 -27.51 25.32
N ASP A 93 14.62 -27.62 26.13
CA ASP A 93 14.52 -27.66 27.59
C ASP A 93 14.13 -26.27 28.13
N PRO A 94 12.94 -26.13 28.74
CA PRO A 94 12.44 -24.84 29.21
C PRO A 94 13.19 -24.30 30.43
N VAL A 95 13.94 -25.13 31.15
CA VAL A 95 14.71 -24.69 32.32
C VAL A 95 15.98 -24.01 31.83
N ARG A 96 16.72 -24.66 30.92
CA ARG A 96 17.96 -24.09 30.33
C ARG A 96 17.67 -22.93 29.37
N GLY A 97 16.67 -23.07 28.51
CA GLY A 97 16.34 -22.04 27.51
C GLY A 97 15.89 -20.71 28.11
N ARG A 98 15.44 -20.69 29.37
CA ARG A 98 14.99 -19.46 30.07
C ARG A 98 16.11 -18.51 30.43
N ASP A 99 17.33 -18.99 30.59
CA ASP A 99 18.46 -18.18 31.04
C ASP A 99 19.49 -17.93 29.91
N GLU A 100 19.31 -18.58 28.76
CA GLU A 100 20.11 -18.40 27.54
C GLU A 100 19.53 -17.32 26.60
N LYS A 101 20.39 -16.71 25.78
CA LYS A 101 19.97 -15.94 24.60
C LYS A 101 19.45 -16.90 23.53
N ASN A 102 18.25 -16.64 23.02
CA ASN A 102 17.57 -17.43 22.01
C ASN A 102 17.26 -16.54 20.79
N LEU A 103 18.33 -16.06 20.16
CA LEU A 103 18.21 -15.17 19.00
C LEU A 103 17.46 -15.86 17.86
N ILE A 104 16.55 -15.12 17.23
CA ILE A 104 15.97 -15.54 15.94
C ILE A 104 16.92 -15.16 14.81
N ALA A 105 16.93 -15.95 13.74
CA ALA A 105 17.69 -15.62 12.55
C ALA A 105 17.01 -14.48 11.79
N ARG A 106 17.80 -13.70 11.07
CA ARG A 106 17.32 -12.73 10.08
C ARG A 106 18.18 -12.85 8.83
N ASP A 107 17.54 -12.89 7.68
CA ASP A 107 18.27 -12.84 6.42
C ASP A 107 18.59 -11.39 6.05
N VAL A 108 19.88 -11.07 6.05
CA VAL A 108 20.38 -9.74 5.69
C VAL A 108 20.17 -9.44 4.20
N ALA A 109 20.08 -10.48 3.35
CA ALA A 109 19.84 -10.32 1.92
C ALA A 109 18.37 -10.01 1.59
N GLY A 110 17.46 -10.16 2.56
CA GLY A 110 16.02 -9.89 2.37
C GLY A 110 15.30 -10.91 1.48
N VAL A 111 15.86 -12.11 1.29
CA VAL A 111 15.25 -13.20 0.52
C VAL A 111 14.30 -14.01 1.41
N ASP A 112 14.72 -14.33 2.63
CA ASP A 112 13.93 -15.11 3.58
C ASP A 112 13.24 -14.21 4.62
N VAL A 113 11.92 -14.36 4.74
CA VAL A 113 11.10 -13.65 5.72
C VAL A 113 11.08 -14.44 7.02
N THR A 114 11.49 -13.81 8.12
CA THR A 114 11.44 -14.42 9.45
C THR A 114 10.05 -14.23 10.06
N LEU A 115 9.38 -15.34 10.37
CA LEU A 115 8.02 -15.33 10.92
C LEU A 115 8.04 -15.90 12.34
N VAL A 116 7.38 -15.24 13.28
CA VAL A 116 7.14 -15.76 14.63
C VAL A 116 5.65 -15.99 14.78
N LEU A 117 5.21 -17.25 14.77
CA LEU A 117 3.79 -17.58 14.60
C LEU A 117 3.25 -18.38 15.78
N ALA A 118 2.13 -17.97 16.35
CA ALA A 118 1.30 -18.80 17.21
C ALA A 118 0.20 -19.45 16.36
N VAL A 119 0.24 -20.78 16.21
CA VAL A 119 -0.63 -21.54 15.30
C VAL A 119 -1.59 -22.37 16.13
N ASP A 120 -2.89 -22.19 15.90
CA ASP A 120 -3.97 -22.97 16.48
C ASP A 120 -4.47 -24.02 15.46
N PRO A 121 -4.05 -25.29 15.61
CA PRO A 121 -4.43 -26.33 14.67
C PRO A 121 -5.91 -26.71 14.75
N GLU A 122 -6.56 -26.49 15.90
CA GLU A 122 -7.96 -26.86 16.12
C GLU A 122 -8.90 -25.85 15.46
N GLN A 123 -8.61 -24.56 15.59
CA GLN A 123 -9.43 -23.48 15.01
C GLN A 123 -9.04 -23.13 13.58
N GLY A 124 -7.88 -23.59 13.09
CA GLY A 124 -7.31 -23.11 11.83
C GLY A 124 -7.12 -21.59 11.89
N PHE A 125 -6.42 -21.12 12.92
CA PHE A 125 -6.17 -19.69 13.13
C PHE A 125 -4.70 -19.48 13.46
N ILE A 126 -4.09 -18.44 12.89
CA ILE A 126 -2.68 -18.15 13.04
C ILE A 126 -2.55 -16.72 13.56
N VAL A 127 -1.68 -16.50 14.54
CA VAL A 127 -1.34 -15.18 15.05
C VAL A 127 0.12 -14.90 14.78
N GLY A 128 0.38 -13.90 13.96
CA GLY A 128 1.70 -13.33 13.74
C GLY A 128 2.14 -12.44 14.89
N LEU A 129 3.32 -12.74 15.44
CA LEU A 129 4.03 -11.93 16.41
C LEU A 129 5.13 -11.13 15.71
N ASP A 130 5.44 -9.94 16.23
CA ASP A 130 6.44 -9.05 15.63
C ASP A 130 7.89 -9.58 15.83
N PRO A 131 8.60 -10.02 14.78
CA PRO A 131 9.97 -10.52 14.89
C PRO A 131 10.98 -9.51 15.43
N LEU A 132 10.69 -8.20 15.38
CA LEU A 132 11.52 -7.16 16.00
C LEU A 132 11.36 -7.17 17.52
N VAL A 133 10.15 -7.40 18.02
CA VAL A 133 9.81 -7.51 19.45
C VAL A 133 10.27 -8.85 20.06
N TYR A 134 10.51 -9.87 19.23
CA TYR A 134 10.97 -11.22 19.63
C TYR A 134 12.37 -11.57 19.11
N GLU A 135 13.23 -10.58 18.89
CA GLU A 135 14.59 -10.80 18.40
C GLU A 135 15.41 -11.78 19.26
N ASP A 136 15.18 -11.77 20.58
CA ASP A 136 15.59 -12.79 21.54
C ASP A 136 14.33 -13.44 22.11
N LEU A 137 14.09 -14.71 21.78
CA LEU A 137 12.87 -15.41 22.19
C LEU A 137 12.78 -15.51 23.72
N PRO A 138 11.74 -14.94 24.35
CA PRO A 138 11.53 -14.99 25.78
C PRO A 138 10.96 -16.35 26.20
N MET A 139 11.83 -17.37 26.23
CA MET A 139 11.43 -18.74 26.53
C MET A 139 10.64 -18.84 27.84
N GLY A 140 9.54 -19.57 27.80
CA GLY A 140 8.66 -19.84 28.92
C GLY A 140 7.47 -18.88 29.07
N ILE A 141 7.45 -17.72 28.39
CA ILE A 141 6.29 -16.82 28.45
C ILE A 141 5.11 -17.36 27.63
N SER A 142 3.94 -16.78 27.84
CA SER A 142 2.73 -17.15 27.10
C SER A 142 2.15 -15.93 26.40
N VAL A 143 1.66 -16.16 25.19
CA VAL A 143 0.87 -15.23 24.39
C VAL A 143 -0.57 -15.71 24.42
N TYR A 144 -1.49 -14.76 24.51
CA TYR A 144 -2.92 -15.02 24.64
C TYR A 144 -3.70 -14.23 23.60
N TYR A 145 -4.75 -14.85 23.06
CA TYR A 145 -5.81 -14.18 22.33
C TYR A 145 -7.16 -14.78 22.74
N ARG A 146 -8.26 -14.15 22.33
CA ARG A 146 -9.61 -14.51 22.74
C ARG A 146 -10.49 -14.84 21.54
N ASP A 147 -11.60 -15.52 21.80
CA ASP A 147 -12.62 -15.85 20.77
C ASP A 147 -13.05 -14.60 19.98
N ARG A 148 -13.12 -13.42 20.62
CA ARG A 148 -13.43 -12.15 19.92
C ARG A 148 -12.42 -11.77 18.83
N HIS A 149 -11.14 -12.15 18.96
CA HIS A 149 -10.12 -11.87 17.94
C HIS A 149 -10.26 -12.84 16.76
N VAL A 150 -10.65 -14.09 17.04
CA VAL A 150 -11.02 -15.06 15.99
C VAL A 150 -12.27 -14.58 15.24
N ALA A 151 -13.27 -14.08 15.97
CA ALA A 151 -14.50 -13.53 15.40
C ALA A 151 -14.23 -12.27 14.55
N ALA A 152 -13.31 -11.40 14.98
CA ALA A 152 -12.92 -10.23 14.20
C ALA A 152 -12.34 -10.59 12.81
N ALA A 153 -11.73 -11.78 12.67
CA ALA A 153 -11.21 -12.27 11.40
C ALA A 153 -12.24 -13.01 10.54
N ALA A 154 -13.52 -13.12 10.95
CA ALA A 154 -14.51 -13.96 10.26
C ALA A 154 -14.82 -13.49 8.83
N GLY A 155 -14.79 -12.18 8.57
CA GLY A 155 -15.14 -11.62 7.25
C GLY A 155 -13.98 -11.64 6.25
N LEU A 156 -12.82 -11.10 6.64
CA LEU A 156 -11.67 -10.93 5.73
C LEU A 156 -10.60 -12.03 5.88
N GLY A 157 -10.80 -12.97 6.80
CA GLY A 157 -9.77 -13.90 7.21
C GLY A 157 -8.60 -13.21 7.92
N TRP A 158 -8.76 -11.97 8.37
CA TRP A 158 -7.69 -11.11 8.88
C TRP A 158 -8.22 -10.18 10.00
N ALA A 159 -7.43 -10.02 11.06
CA ALA A 159 -7.71 -9.11 12.17
C ALA A 159 -6.41 -8.54 12.73
N VAL A 160 -6.44 -7.28 13.13
CA VAL A 160 -5.31 -6.57 13.74
C VAL A 160 -5.73 -6.09 15.12
N TRP A 161 -4.88 -6.26 16.13
CA TRP A 161 -5.12 -5.70 17.46
C TRP A 161 -3.81 -5.46 18.22
N GLU A 162 -3.89 -4.61 19.23
CA GLU A 162 -2.75 -4.31 20.09
C GLU A 162 -2.76 -5.15 21.37
N ARG A 163 -1.56 -5.39 21.90
CA ARG A 163 -1.36 -5.98 23.21
C ARG A 163 -0.26 -5.25 23.97
N ALA A 164 -0.55 -4.86 25.21
CA ALA A 164 0.50 -4.42 26.13
C ALA A 164 1.41 -5.59 26.51
N LYS A 165 2.71 -5.48 26.19
CA LYS A 165 3.76 -6.39 26.64
C LYS A 165 4.53 -5.71 27.77
N ARG A 166 4.67 -6.41 28.89
CA ARG A 166 5.51 -5.98 30.01
C ARG A 166 6.86 -6.69 29.93
N GLY A 167 7.93 -5.97 30.21
CA GLY A 167 9.27 -6.53 30.32
C GLY A 167 9.31 -7.70 31.30
N GLY A 168 10.16 -8.69 31.04
CA GLY A 168 10.30 -9.84 31.91
C GLY A 168 10.96 -9.46 33.24
N LYS A 169 10.45 -9.95 34.37
CA LYS A 169 11.12 -9.74 35.68
C LYS A 169 12.52 -10.37 35.77
N ARG A 170 12.80 -11.39 34.93
CA ARG A 170 14.07 -12.14 34.94
C ARG A 170 15.08 -11.65 33.90
N ARG A 171 14.60 -11.06 32.81
CA ARG A 171 15.45 -10.53 31.72
C ARG A 171 14.84 -9.22 31.25
N ALA A 172 15.70 -8.19 31.15
CA ALA A 172 15.36 -6.97 30.46
C ALA A 172 14.81 -7.35 29.08
N GLY A 173 13.61 -6.87 28.79
CA GLY A 173 12.89 -7.23 27.59
C GLY A 173 12.02 -6.06 27.17
N TRP A 174 11.57 -6.11 25.94
CA TRP A 174 10.77 -5.06 25.35
C TRP A 174 9.47 -4.82 26.15
N GLU A 175 9.17 -3.54 26.42
CA GLU A 175 7.98 -3.06 27.12
C GLU A 175 7.27 -2.01 26.25
N GLY A 176 5.95 -2.17 26.07
CA GLY A 176 5.16 -1.28 25.21
C GLY A 176 3.93 -1.97 24.60
N LEU A 177 3.35 -1.36 23.56
CA LEU A 177 2.26 -1.92 22.75
C LEU A 177 2.76 -2.71 21.54
N GLU A 178 2.46 -4.00 21.50
CA GLU A 178 2.79 -4.90 20.40
C GLU A 178 1.59 -5.05 19.46
N THR A 179 1.82 -4.91 18.16
CA THR A 179 0.80 -5.18 17.13
C THR A 179 0.78 -6.66 16.79
N LEU A 180 -0.38 -7.28 16.98
CA LEU A 180 -0.67 -8.65 16.64
C LEU A 180 -1.56 -8.72 15.42
N VAL A 181 -1.30 -9.70 14.55
CA VAL A 181 -2.09 -9.95 13.35
C VAL A 181 -2.60 -11.38 13.41
N GLY A 182 -3.91 -11.54 13.53
CA GLY A 182 -4.58 -12.83 13.45
C GLY A 182 -5.13 -13.06 12.06
N PHE A 183 -4.92 -14.24 11.51
CA PHE A 183 -5.33 -14.55 10.15
C PHE A 183 -5.69 -16.02 9.95
N ARG A 184 -6.51 -16.27 8.93
CA ARG A 184 -6.91 -17.60 8.46
C ARG A 184 -5.87 -18.16 7.48
N PRO A 185 -5.81 -19.49 7.30
CA PRO A 185 -4.82 -20.15 6.45
C PRO A 185 -4.69 -19.55 5.03
N GLU A 186 -5.80 -19.13 4.43
CA GLU A 186 -5.88 -18.51 3.11
C GLU A 186 -5.21 -17.13 3.00
N ARG A 187 -4.82 -16.52 4.12
CA ARG A 187 -4.10 -15.23 4.15
C ARG A 187 -2.62 -15.37 4.52
N LEU A 188 -2.06 -16.59 4.56
CA LEU A 188 -0.67 -16.80 4.96
C LEU A 188 0.31 -16.04 4.05
N LEU A 189 0.15 -16.13 2.72
CA LEU A 189 1.08 -15.44 1.81
C LEU A 189 0.94 -13.91 1.89
N ASP A 190 -0.24 -13.39 2.20
CA ASP A 190 -0.42 -11.95 2.48
C ASP A 190 0.31 -11.55 3.75
N TYR A 191 0.25 -12.38 4.80
CA TYR A 191 1.02 -12.16 6.03
C TYR A 191 2.53 -12.16 5.76
N VAL A 192 3.02 -13.07 4.90
CA VAL A 192 4.45 -13.10 4.52
C VAL A 192 4.85 -11.81 3.81
N ARG A 193 4.04 -11.31 2.87
CA ARG A 193 4.30 -10.04 2.16
C ARG A 193 4.27 -8.84 3.12
N PHE A 194 3.30 -8.81 4.03
CA PHE A 194 3.20 -7.82 5.10
C PHE A 194 4.47 -7.83 5.97
N GLU A 195 4.87 -9.00 6.48
CA GLU A 195 6.00 -9.14 7.39
C GLU A 195 7.32 -8.77 6.72
N ALA A 196 7.52 -9.18 5.46
CA ALA A 196 8.70 -8.80 4.68
C ALA A 196 8.86 -7.27 4.64
N LYS A 197 7.77 -6.56 4.32
CA LYS A 197 7.76 -5.09 4.24
C LYS A 197 7.94 -4.44 5.62
N ALA A 198 7.22 -4.92 6.63
CA ALA A 198 7.30 -4.37 7.98
C ALA A 198 8.70 -4.51 8.58
N SER A 199 9.30 -5.70 8.46
CA SER A 199 10.64 -5.99 8.95
C SER A 199 11.72 -5.22 8.17
N ALA A 200 11.61 -5.13 6.84
CA ALA A 200 12.58 -4.40 6.01
C ALA A 200 12.61 -2.89 6.32
N LEU A 201 11.46 -2.30 6.66
CA LEU A 201 11.35 -0.90 7.02
C LEU A 201 11.60 -0.62 8.50
N GLY A 202 11.78 -1.67 9.32
CA GLY A 202 11.96 -1.51 10.77
C GLY A 202 10.78 -0.82 11.45
N LEU A 203 9.55 -1.08 11.00
CA LEU A 203 8.37 -0.35 11.47
C LEU A 203 8.15 -0.52 12.96
N ASP A 204 7.83 0.58 13.65
CA ASP A 204 7.31 0.53 15.01
C ASP A 204 5.89 -0.07 15.03
N PRO A 205 5.38 -0.47 16.22
CA PRO A 205 4.08 -1.13 16.34
C PRO A 205 2.90 -0.34 15.72
N GLY A 206 2.88 0.99 15.82
CA GLY A 206 1.81 1.81 15.29
C GLY A 206 1.81 1.82 13.76
N LEU A 207 2.97 2.03 13.14
CA LEU A 207 3.10 1.95 11.68
C LEU A 207 2.85 0.54 11.15
N ARG A 208 3.21 -0.48 11.93
CA ARG A 208 2.93 -1.89 11.62
C ARG A 208 1.42 -2.16 11.63
N ALA A 209 0.65 -1.58 12.56
CA ALA A 209 -0.81 -1.72 12.59
C ALA A 209 -1.45 -1.11 11.33
N ILE A 210 -1.05 0.11 10.95
CA ILE A 210 -1.54 0.76 9.71
C ILE A 210 -1.22 -0.11 8.48
N LEU A 211 -0.01 -0.65 8.39
CA LEU A 211 0.36 -1.52 7.27
C LEU A 211 -0.48 -2.81 7.27
N ALA A 212 -0.67 -3.44 8.43
CA ALA A 212 -1.46 -4.67 8.56
C ALA A 212 -2.93 -4.46 8.21
N GLU A 213 -3.53 -3.32 8.57
CA GLU A 213 -4.90 -2.96 8.18
C GLU A 213 -5.04 -2.80 6.67
N ARG A 214 -4.07 -2.15 6.02
CA ARG A 214 -4.02 -2.04 4.54
C ARG A 214 -3.86 -3.40 3.86
N SER A 215 -3.10 -4.31 4.48
CA SER A 215 -2.96 -5.68 3.99
C SER A 215 -4.26 -6.49 4.10
N ALA A 216 -5.18 -6.14 5.01
CA ALA A 216 -6.47 -6.81 5.13
C ALA A 216 -7.33 -6.67 3.85
N THR A 217 -7.30 -5.47 3.25
CA THR A 217 -8.05 -5.12 2.03
C THR A 217 -7.28 -5.40 0.74
N ALA A 218 -5.98 -5.66 0.82
CA ALA A 218 -5.17 -6.07 -0.33
C ALA A 218 -5.46 -7.54 -0.65
N THR A 219 -6.66 -7.83 -1.17
CA THR A 219 -7.03 -9.14 -1.69
C THR A 219 -6.75 -9.19 -3.19
N GLY A 220 -5.79 -10.03 -3.60
CA GLY A 220 -5.63 -10.45 -4.99
C GLY A 220 -5.09 -9.39 -5.97
N ARG A 221 -4.92 -9.84 -7.22
CA ARG A 221 -4.64 -9.00 -8.39
C ARG A 221 -5.65 -7.86 -8.46
N HIS A 222 -5.19 -6.64 -8.75
CA HIS A 222 -6.04 -5.50 -9.08
C HIS A 222 -7.04 -5.90 -10.17
N ASP A 223 -8.24 -5.31 -10.21
CA ASP A 223 -9.28 -5.71 -11.19
C ASP A 223 -8.77 -5.66 -12.64
N LEU A 224 -7.91 -4.69 -12.96
CA LEU A 224 -7.22 -4.63 -14.26
C LEU A 224 -6.21 -5.76 -14.47
N GLU A 225 -5.49 -6.17 -13.42
CA GLU A 225 -4.59 -7.33 -13.49
C GLU A 225 -5.36 -8.64 -13.71
N ALA A 226 -6.53 -8.77 -13.09
CA ALA A 226 -7.42 -9.91 -13.32
C ALA A 226 -8.09 -9.86 -14.70
N LEU A 227 -8.59 -8.69 -15.12
CA LEU A 227 -9.28 -8.49 -16.40
C LEU A 227 -8.37 -8.72 -17.60
N PHE A 228 -7.12 -8.26 -17.52
CA PHE A 228 -6.14 -8.39 -18.60
C PHE A 228 -5.29 -9.65 -18.50
N ASP A 229 -5.41 -10.40 -17.40
CA ASP A 229 -4.53 -11.54 -17.07
C ASP A 229 -3.03 -11.17 -17.13
N LEU A 230 -2.70 -9.96 -16.71
CA LEU A 230 -1.33 -9.42 -16.68
C LEU A 230 -1.05 -8.89 -15.28
N ASP A 231 0.20 -9.01 -14.82
CA ASP A 231 0.59 -8.30 -13.59
C ASP A 231 0.68 -6.78 -13.84
N ALA A 232 0.67 -6.00 -12.77
CA ALA A 232 0.70 -4.54 -12.83
C ALA A 232 1.92 -4.03 -13.58
N ARG A 233 3.06 -4.73 -13.50
CA ARG A 233 4.28 -4.33 -14.20
C ARG A 233 4.11 -4.49 -15.70
N ALA A 234 3.61 -5.63 -16.17
CA ALA A 234 3.35 -5.88 -17.58
C ALA A 234 2.33 -4.88 -18.15
N ILE A 235 1.29 -4.53 -17.37
CA ILE A 235 0.34 -3.48 -17.76
C ILE A 235 1.05 -2.13 -17.92
N LEU A 236 1.90 -1.75 -16.97
CA LEU A 236 2.66 -0.49 -17.02
C LEU A 236 3.68 -0.48 -18.17
N ASP A 237 4.35 -1.61 -18.44
CA ASP A 237 5.28 -1.75 -19.56
C ASP A 237 4.54 -1.60 -20.91
N ILE A 238 3.31 -2.11 -21.04
CA ILE A 238 2.45 -1.88 -22.22
C ILE A 238 2.08 -0.40 -22.35
N VAL A 239 1.73 0.26 -21.25
CA VAL A 239 1.43 1.71 -21.23
C VAL A 239 2.66 2.51 -21.65
N GLU A 240 3.85 2.15 -21.17
CA GLU A 240 5.10 2.80 -21.52
C GLU A 240 5.45 2.61 -23.01
N ALA A 241 5.32 1.39 -23.53
CA ALA A 241 5.59 1.06 -24.92
C ALA A 241 4.58 1.67 -25.90
N ASN A 242 3.35 1.96 -25.45
CA ASN A 242 2.30 2.54 -26.28
C ASN A 242 2.15 4.05 -26.07
N PHE A 243 2.62 4.84 -27.05
CA PHE A 243 2.59 6.30 -26.98
C PHE A 243 1.21 6.89 -26.65
N ARG A 244 0.12 6.34 -27.21
CA ARG A 244 -1.24 6.89 -26.99
C ARG A 244 -1.73 6.61 -25.58
N LEU A 245 -1.51 5.40 -25.07
CA LEU A 245 -1.82 5.05 -23.68
C LEU A 245 -0.99 5.89 -22.70
N GLY A 246 0.31 6.03 -22.97
CA GLY A 246 1.17 6.89 -22.15
C GLY A 246 0.70 8.35 -22.13
N VAL A 247 0.17 8.90 -23.22
CA VAL A 247 -0.43 10.26 -23.24
C VAL A 247 -1.69 10.31 -22.38
N ALA A 248 -2.60 9.33 -22.53
CA ALA A 248 -3.84 9.29 -21.74
C ALA A 248 -3.55 9.15 -20.23
N VAL A 249 -2.66 8.24 -19.85
CA VAL A 249 -2.27 8.04 -18.44
C VAL A 249 -1.62 9.28 -17.86
N ARG A 250 -0.75 9.98 -18.61
CA ARG A 250 -0.18 11.27 -18.14
C ARG A 250 -1.26 12.35 -17.94
N GLY A 251 -2.29 12.38 -18.77
CA GLY A 251 -3.46 13.27 -18.59
C GLY A 251 -4.18 12.97 -17.29
N GLY A 252 -4.62 11.71 -17.10
CA GLY A 252 -5.32 11.30 -15.88
C GLY A 252 -4.49 11.45 -14.61
N VAL A 253 -3.16 11.24 -14.67
CA VAL A 253 -2.27 11.51 -13.53
C VAL A 253 -2.17 13.01 -13.23
N ALA A 254 -2.13 13.87 -14.24
CA ALA A 254 -2.16 15.32 -14.04
C ALA A 254 -3.48 15.79 -13.42
N GLU A 255 -4.62 15.26 -13.87
CA GLU A 255 -5.94 15.51 -13.28
C GLU A 255 -5.99 15.04 -11.81
N HIS A 256 -5.46 13.86 -11.52
CA HIS A 256 -5.38 13.35 -10.14
C HIS A 256 -4.61 14.31 -9.21
N HIS A 257 -3.46 14.82 -9.67
CA HIS A 257 -2.68 15.80 -8.92
C HIS A 257 -3.36 17.16 -8.83
N LEU A 258 -4.02 17.62 -9.90
CA LEU A 258 -4.80 18.87 -9.88
C LEU A 258 -5.92 18.78 -8.85
N ALA A 259 -6.63 17.66 -8.78
CA ALA A 259 -7.69 17.45 -7.81
C ALA A 259 -7.19 17.55 -6.37
N ALA A 260 -5.98 17.08 -6.07
CA ALA A 260 -5.36 17.27 -4.77
C ALA A 260 -5.08 18.76 -4.49
N VAL A 261 -4.47 19.46 -5.45
CA VAL A 261 -4.18 20.90 -5.34
C VAL A 261 -5.46 21.73 -5.14
N LEU A 262 -6.53 21.44 -5.87
CA LEU A 262 -7.81 22.13 -5.75
C LEU A 262 -8.51 21.85 -4.42
N ARG A 263 -8.42 20.63 -3.87
CA ARG A 263 -8.99 20.33 -2.55
C ARG A 263 -8.27 21.05 -1.41
N ASP A 264 -6.97 21.31 -1.58
CA ASP A 264 -6.14 21.98 -0.58
C ASP A 264 -6.17 23.52 -0.73
N ASP A 265 -6.77 24.06 -1.80
CA ASP A 265 -6.89 25.50 -2.05
C ASP A 265 -7.97 26.13 -1.15
N PRO A 266 -7.65 27.14 -0.31
CA PRO A 266 -8.60 27.76 0.61
C PRO A 266 -9.81 28.42 -0.05
N ALA A 267 -9.72 28.76 -1.35
CA ALA A 267 -10.84 29.34 -2.09
C ALA A 267 -11.89 28.29 -2.48
N VAL A 268 -11.59 26.99 -2.39
CA VAL A 268 -12.45 25.88 -2.82
C VAL A 268 -13.24 25.31 -1.64
N SER A 269 -14.56 25.29 -1.76
CA SER A 269 -15.46 24.67 -0.77
C SER A 269 -15.88 23.25 -1.15
N ALA A 270 -15.94 22.93 -2.45
CA ALA A 270 -16.23 21.59 -2.94
C ALA A 270 -15.63 21.36 -4.33
N LEU A 271 -15.25 20.11 -4.60
CA LEU A 271 -14.70 19.67 -5.89
C LEU A 271 -15.43 18.43 -6.37
N ARG A 272 -15.89 18.46 -7.63
CA ARG A 272 -16.53 17.32 -8.30
C ARG A 272 -15.81 17.02 -9.61
N PRO A 273 -15.15 15.85 -9.74
CA PRO A 273 -14.66 15.37 -11.03
C PRO A 273 -15.81 15.13 -12.00
N ILE A 274 -15.57 15.37 -13.29
CA ILE A 274 -16.52 15.12 -14.37
C ILE A 274 -15.89 14.07 -15.30
N ASP A 275 -16.48 12.89 -15.33
CA ASP A 275 -16.06 11.79 -16.20
C ASP A 275 -17.07 11.63 -17.34
N VAL A 276 -17.13 12.64 -18.22
CA VAL A 276 -18.05 12.68 -19.36
C VAL A 276 -17.30 13.23 -20.57
N ASP A 277 -17.32 12.49 -21.68
CA ASP A 277 -16.62 12.88 -22.91
C ASP A 277 -17.05 14.27 -23.39
N GLY A 278 -16.05 15.10 -23.72
CA GLY A 278 -16.23 16.45 -24.23
C GLY A 278 -16.64 17.51 -23.20
N GLN A 279 -16.79 17.14 -21.92
CA GLN A 279 -16.97 18.08 -20.80
C GLN A 279 -15.62 18.46 -20.17
N PRO A 280 -15.57 19.57 -19.41
CA PRO A 280 -14.41 19.91 -18.58
C PRO A 280 -14.13 18.85 -17.52
N ASP A 281 -12.91 18.81 -17.01
CA ASP A 281 -12.48 17.74 -16.08
C ASP A 281 -13.05 17.90 -14.66
N PHE A 282 -13.31 19.14 -14.22
CA PHE A 282 -13.79 19.43 -12.87
C PHE A 282 -14.86 20.52 -12.83
N GLU A 283 -15.78 20.36 -11.87
CA GLU A 283 -16.63 21.42 -11.35
C GLU A 283 -16.15 21.80 -9.93
N VAL A 284 -15.85 23.07 -9.72
CA VAL A 284 -15.28 23.61 -8.48
C VAL A 284 -16.26 24.60 -7.89
N SER A 285 -16.73 24.37 -6.67
CA SER A 285 -17.49 25.37 -5.91
C SER A 285 -16.53 26.16 -5.03
N LEU A 286 -16.60 27.48 -5.14
CA LEU A 286 -15.82 28.39 -4.33
C LEU A 286 -16.52 28.72 -3.00
N VAL A 287 -15.75 29.13 -2.00
CA VAL A 287 -16.28 29.57 -0.69
C VAL A 287 -17.27 30.73 -0.83
N GLY A 288 -17.10 31.60 -1.84
CA GLY A 288 -18.04 32.68 -2.18
C GLY A 288 -19.34 32.23 -2.87
N GLY A 289 -19.56 30.92 -3.05
CA GLY A 289 -20.78 30.35 -3.63
C GLY A 289 -20.81 30.30 -5.17
N ARG A 290 -19.80 30.85 -5.84
CA ARG A 290 -19.64 30.72 -7.30
C ARG A 290 -19.14 29.32 -7.66
N THR A 291 -19.65 28.76 -8.75
CA THR A 291 -19.15 27.51 -9.34
C THR A 291 -18.36 27.81 -10.60
N LEU A 292 -17.25 27.09 -10.80
CA LEU A 292 -16.37 27.18 -11.95
C LEU A 292 -16.19 25.82 -12.59
N LEU A 293 -16.13 25.79 -13.92
CA LEU A 293 -15.70 24.64 -14.71
C LEU A 293 -14.20 24.77 -15.00
N VAL A 294 -13.42 23.73 -14.67
CA VAL A 294 -11.96 23.73 -14.80
C VAL A 294 -11.52 22.63 -15.75
N GLU A 295 -10.78 23.02 -16.79
CA GLU A 295 -10.10 22.12 -17.72
C GLU A 295 -8.64 21.94 -17.31
N CYS A 296 -8.16 20.69 -17.28
CA CYS A 296 -6.78 20.31 -17.04
C CYS A 296 -6.06 20.04 -18.36
N LYS A 297 -4.87 20.64 -18.52
CA LYS A 297 -3.95 20.32 -19.61
C LYS A 297 -2.52 20.21 -19.09
N THR A 298 -1.67 19.56 -19.88
CA THR A 298 -0.25 19.42 -19.56
C THR A 298 0.57 20.32 -20.48
N ALA A 299 1.50 21.08 -19.89
CA ALA A 299 2.44 21.89 -20.65
C ALA A 299 3.36 21.02 -21.53
N SER A 300 3.75 21.55 -22.67
CA SER A 300 4.76 20.92 -23.52
C SER A 300 6.14 20.94 -22.85
N GLN A 301 6.89 19.87 -23.04
CA GLN A 301 8.29 19.76 -22.61
C GLN A 301 9.18 20.87 -23.21
N LYS A 302 8.89 21.29 -24.44
CA LYS A 302 9.63 22.35 -25.13
C LYS A 302 9.09 23.72 -24.72
N ARG A 303 9.98 24.58 -24.23
CA ARG A 303 9.71 25.98 -23.90
C ARG A 303 9.82 26.88 -25.14
N TYR A 304 9.30 28.09 -25.06
CA TYR A 304 9.66 29.16 -26.00
C TYR A 304 11.14 29.55 -25.82
N LYS A 305 11.72 30.21 -26.82
CA LYS A 305 13.11 30.70 -26.76
C LYS A 305 13.37 31.62 -25.54
N GLY A 306 12.33 32.33 -25.09
CA GLY A 306 12.38 33.20 -23.91
C GLY A 306 12.22 32.50 -22.56
N GLY A 307 12.08 31.17 -22.52
CA GLY A 307 11.95 30.40 -21.28
C GLY A 307 10.51 30.11 -20.83
N ASP A 308 9.53 30.81 -21.40
CA ASP A 308 8.11 30.58 -21.10
C ASP A 308 7.62 29.21 -21.55
N PHE A 309 6.61 28.69 -20.85
CA PHE A 309 6.00 27.41 -21.19
C PHE A 309 4.89 27.60 -22.24
N LYS A 310 4.45 26.47 -22.80
CA LYS A 310 3.36 26.44 -23.77
C LYS A 310 2.44 25.26 -23.48
N VAL A 311 1.15 25.44 -23.69
CA VAL A 311 0.15 24.37 -23.56
C VAL A 311 -0.66 24.27 -24.85
N GLU A 312 -1.01 23.05 -25.21
CA GLU A 312 -1.92 22.75 -26.31
C GLU A 312 -3.35 22.70 -25.76
N ALA A 313 -4.15 23.71 -26.05
CA ALA A 313 -5.53 23.89 -25.58
C ALA A 313 -6.53 23.51 -26.69
N GLN A 314 -6.44 22.27 -27.21
CA GLN A 314 -7.38 21.72 -28.18
C GLN A 314 -7.75 20.27 -27.83
N LYS A 315 -8.97 19.84 -28.19
CA LYS A 315 -9.54 18.55 -27.80
C LYS A 315 -8.80 17.36 -28.42
N THR A 316 -8.25 17.51 -29.64
CA THR A 316 -7.40 16.52 -30.32
C THR A 316 -6.52 17.19 -31.38
N ARG A 317 -5.40 16.55 -31.76
CA ARG A 317 -4.44 17.00 -32.80
C ARG A 317 -5.02 16.95 -34.22
N ASP A 318 -5.86 17.92 -34.57
CA ASP A 318 -6.28 18.21 -35.94
C ASP A 318 -6.64 19.70 -36.08
N SER A 319 -6.44 20.29 -37.25
CA SER A 319 -6.55 21.73 -37.50
C SER A 319 -7.99 22.23 -37.69
N ALA A 320 -8.98 21.33 -37.75
CA ALA A 320 -10.39 21.65 -37.90
C ALA A 320 -10.93 22.56 -36.78
N ALA A 321 -11.89 23.43 -37.12
CA ALA A 321 -12.49 24.38 -36.17
C ALA A 321 -13.17 23.67 -34.97
N GLY A 322 -13.82 22.53 -35.21
CA GLY A 322 -14.54 21.77 -34.18
C GLY A 322 -13.68 21.15 -33.06
N ARG A 323 -12.34 21.19 -33.18
CA ARG A 323 -11.43 20.68 -32.15
C ARG A 323 -10.88 21.77 -31.23
N LYS A 324 -11.16 23.05 -31.52
CA LYS A 324 -10.75 24.19 -30.70
C LYS A 324 -11.87 24.56 -29.75
N TYR A 325 -11.52 24.82 -28.49
CA TYR A 325 -12.50 25.21 -27.50
C TYR A 325 -13.09 26.59 -27.82
N THR A 326 -14.36 26.77 -27.51
CA THR A 326 -14.97 28.10 -27.35
C THR A 326 -14.75 28.59 -25.92
N TYR A 327 -14.91 29.89 -25.70
CA TYR A 327 -14.67 30.54 -24.40
C TYR A 327 -15.64 30.11 -23.29
N ASP A 328 -16.77 29.53 -23.65
CA ASP A 328 -17.85 29.10 -22.76
C ASP A 328 -17.80 27.61 -22.39
N GLN A 329 -16.82 26.84 -22.90
CA GLN A 329 -16.75 25.41 -22.59
C GLN A 329 -16.22 25.13 -21.19
N PHE A 330 -15.39 26.02 -20.65
CA PHE A 330 -14.86 25.98 -19.29
C PHE A 330 -14.54 27.41 -18.84
N ASP A 331 -14.51 27.66 -17.54
CA ASP A 331 -14.17 28.98 -16.98
C ASP A 331 -12.66 29.15 -16.81
N VAL A 332 -11.96 28.09 -16.39
CA VAL A 332 -10.54 28.14 -16.04
C VAL A 332 -9.76 27.03 -16.75
N LEU A 333 -8.61 27.38 -17.30
CA LEU A 333 -7.61 26.42 -17.75
C LEU A 333 -6.53 26.26 -16.68
N ALA A 334 -6.43 25.06 -16.12
CA ALA A 334 -5.38 24.64 -15.21
C ALA A 334 -4.31 23.85 -15.98
N VAL A 335 -3.05 24.26 -15.87
CA VAL A 335 -1.95 23.66 -16.63
C VAL A 335 -0.90 23.05 -15.72
N CYS A 336 -0.71 21.73 -15.86
CA CYS A 336 0.36 20.98 -15.21
C CYS A 336 1.71 21.24 -15.89
N LEU A 337 2.71 21.68 -15.11
CA LEU A 337 4.06 21.98 -15.59
C LEU A 337 5.02 20.77 -15.54
N PHE A 338 4.59 19.62 -15.02
CA PHE A 338 5.44 18.45 -14.75
C PHE A 338 6.29 18.03 -15.95
N SER A 339 5.71 18.01 -17.16
CA SER A 339 6.44 17.63 -18.37
C SER A 339 7.64 18.55 -18.68
N ALA A 340 7.61 19.80 -18.22
CA ALA A 340 8.65 20.80 -18.49
C ALA A 340 9.58 21.09 -17.29
N THR A 341 9.22 20.64 -16.09
CA THR A 341 9.94 20.95 -14.84
C THR A 341 10.27 19.73 -13.99
N GLY A 342 9.61 18.59 -14.20
CA GLY A 342 9.67 17.41 -13.32
C GLY A 342 8.94 17.59 -11.99
N ARG A 343 8.15 18.67 -11.82
CA ARG A 343 7.43 19.00 -10.59
C ARG A 343 5.93 19.11 -10.84
N TRP A 344 5.12 18.60 -9.91
CA TRP A 344 3.66 18.69 -9.94
C TRP A 344 3.18 20.10 -9.55
N GLU A 345 3.53 21.07 -10.38
CA GLU A 345 3.14 22.48 -10.24
C GLU A 345 2.08 22.82 -11.27
N PHE A 346 1.13 23.67 -10.89
CA PHE A 346 0.03 24.10 -11.74
C PHE A 346 0.04 25.61 -11.96
N ARG A 347 -0.49 26.04 -13.10
CA ARG A 347 -0.72 27.45 -13.45
C ARG A 347 -2.14 27.61 -13.96
N PHE A 348 -2.80 28.67 -13.54
CA PHE A 348 -4.22 28.90 -13.81
C PHE A 348 -4.42 30.13 -14.69
N ARG A 349 -5.47 30.15 -15.50
CA ARG A 349 -5.89 31.32 -16.30
C ARG A 349 -7.37 31.24 -16.63
N TRP A 350 -8.06 32.38 -16.62
CA TRP A 350 -9.43 32.49 -17.12
C TRP A 350 -9.49 32.17 -18.61
N ALA A 351 -10.49 31.39 -19.03
CA ALA A 351 -10.71 31.07 -20.43
C ALA A 351 -10.83 32.35 -21.28
N ALA A 352 -11.56 33.36 -20.76
CA ALA A 352 -11.75 34.68 -21.37
C ALA A 352 -10.45 35.45 -21.67
N GLU A 353 -9.35 35.15 -20.97
CA GLU A 353 -8.05 35.81 -21.14
C GLU A 353 -7.11 35.05 -22.08
N LEU A 354 -7.53 33.87 -22.56
CA LEU A 354 -6.73 33.07 -23.48
C LEU A 354 -6.74 33.67 -24.90
N SER A 355 -5.63 33.49 -25.60
CA SER A 355 -5.43 34.05 -26.94
C SER A 355 -6.44 33.47 -27.94
N PRO A 356 -7.07 34.31 -28.79
CA PRO A 356 -8.03 33.85 -29.79
C PRO A 356 -7.33 33.18 -30.98
N TRP A 357 -8.04 32.27 -31.64
CA TRP A 357 -7.58 31.68 -32.88
C TRP A 357 -7.70 32.69 -34.03
N SER A 358 -6.63 32.87 -34.79
CA SER A 358 -6.57 33.87 -35.87
C SER A 358 -7.61 33.70 -36.98
N LEU A 359 -8.15 32.49 -37.16
CA LEU A 359 -9.14 32.19 -38.21
C LEU A 359 -10.60 32.26 -37.70
N ASP A 360 -10.82 32.17 -36.39
CA ASP A 360 -12.14 32.30 -35.76
C ASP A 360 -11.94 32.82 -34.31
N PRO A 361 -12.08 34.14 -34.09
CA PRO A 361 -11.88 34.74 -32.78
C PRO A 361 -12.87 34.28 -31.70
N GLY A 362 -13.96 33.59 -32.06
CA GLY A 362 -14.86 32.96 -31.09
C GLY A 362 -14.29 31.70 -30.44
N ARG A 363 -13.08 31.28 -30.86
CA ARG A 363 -12.40 30.07 -30.38
C ARG A 363 -11.01 30.37 -29.86
N LEU A 364 -10.55 29.54 -28.95
CA LEU A 364 -9.21 29.59 -28.40
C LEU A 364 -8.17 29.19 -29.45
N ALA A 365 -7.04 29.88 -29.47
CA ALA A 365 -5.87 29.44 -30.20
C ALA A 365 -5.40 28.06 -29.68
N PRO A 366 -4.93 27.18 -30.56
CA PRO A 366 -4.55 25.82 -30.16
C PRO A 366 -3.34 25.79 -29.22
N ILE A 367 -2.46 26.80 -29.28
CA ILE A 367 -1.30 26.91 -28.40
C ILE A 367 -1.43 28.20 -27.59
N GLN A 368 -1.37 28.05 -26.27
CA GLN A 368 -1.39 29.16 -25.32
C GLN A 368 -0.01 29.32 -24.67
N ARG A 369 0.43 30.56 -24.49
CA ARG A 369 1.68 30.90 -23.80
C ARG A 369 1.43 31.00 -22.29
N ILE A 370 2.26 30.34 -21.52
CA ILE A 370 2.23 30.38 -20.06
C ILE A 370 3.44 31.18 -19.61
N ASP A 371 3.18 32.40 -19.19
CA ASP A 371 4.16 33.34 -18.68
C ASP A 371 4.01 33.49 -17.15
N PRO A 372 4.89 34.24 -16.48
CA PRO A 372 4.85 34.42 -15.02
C PRO A 372 3.58 35.06 -14.46
N SER A 373 2.71 35.65 -15.30
CA SER A 373 1.46 36.27 -14.83
C SER A 373 0.33 35.27 -14.65
N TRP A 374 0.53 33.98 -14.94
CA TRP A 374 -0.44 32.93 -14.61
C TRP A 374 -0.34 32.62 -13.12
N PRO A 375 -1.42 32.74 -12.33
CA PRO A 375 -1.39 32.44 -10.90
C PRO A 375 -1.03 30.98 -10.59
N ALA A 376 -0.47 30.76 -9.40
CA ALA A 376 -0.03 29.44 -8.95
C ALA A 376 -1.11 28.65 -8.19
N SER A 377 -2.21 29.30 -7.82
CA SER A 377 -3.38 28.72 -7.17
C SER A 377 -4.67 29.24 -7.79
N LEU A 378 -5.79 28.55 -7.55
CA LEU A 378 -7.10 29.04 -7.97
C LEU A 378 -7.52 30.24 -7.11
N GLY A 379 -7.18 30.21 -5.82
CA GLY A 379 -7.41 31.34 -4.91
C GLY A 379 -6.77 32.64 -5.37
N ASP A 380 -5.52 32.59 -5.84
CA ASP A 380 -4.84 33.77 -6.39
C ASP A 380 -5.56 34.30 -7.64
N LEU A 381 -5.98 33.40 -8.55
CA LEU A 381 -6.70 33.77 -9.77
C LEU A 381 -8.04 34.46 -9.47
N VAL A 382 -8.79 33.98 -8.47
CA VAL A 382 -10.08 34.56 -8.09
C VAL A 382 -9.89 35.85 -7.29
N GLY A 383 -8.88 35.91 -6.41
CA GLY A 383 -8.55 37.10 -5.62
C GLY A 383 -8.15 38.30 -6.46
N GLU A 384 -7.50 38.09 -7.62
CA GLU A 384 -7.19 39.14 -8.60
C GLU A 384 -8.45 39.84 -9.14
N VAL A 385 -9.54 39.08 -9.35
CA VAL A 385 -10.82 39.60 -9.88
C VAL A 385 -11.57 40.41 -8.82
N GLU A 386 -11.49 40.02 -7.55
CA GLU A 386 -12.14 40.74 -6.44
C GLU A 386 -11.40 42.04 -6.07
N ALA A 387 -10.09 42.12 -6.34
CA ALA A 387 -9.26 43.28 -6.05
C ALA A 387 -9.26 44.38 -7.14
N GLY A 388 -9.77 44.11 -8.35
CA GLY A 388 -9.81 45.11 -9.43
C GLY A 388 -10.61 44.71 -10.67
N ALA A 389 -11.80 45.32 -10.82
CA ALA A 389 -12.61 45.42 -12.04
C ALA A 389 -13.25 44.12 -12.61
N THR A 390 -14.59 44.12 -12.65
CA THR A 390 -15.51 43.30 -13.48
C THR A 390 -14.93 42.06 -14.18
N ALA A 391 -15.28 40.87 -13.66
CA ALA A 391 -15.23 39.64 -14.42
C ALA A 391 -16.00 39.80 -15.75
N PRO A 392 -15.43 39.46 -16.91
CA PRO A 392 -16.22 39.35 -18.13
C PRO A 392 -17.21 38.19 -17.95
N ARG A 393 -18.48 38.46 -18.28
CA ARG A 393 -19.56 37.47 -18.32
C ARG A 393 -19.44 36.54 -19.51
#